data_AF-A0A3D0RN03-F1
#
_entry.id   AF-A0A3D0RN03-F1
#
_cell.length_a   1.000
_cell.length_b   1.000
_cell.length_c   1.000
_cell.angle_alpha   90.00
_cell.angle_beta   90.00
_cell.angle_gamma   90.00
#
_symmetry.space_group_name_H-M   'P 1'
#
loop_
_entity.id
_entity.type
_entity.pdbx_description
1 polymer ?
#
loop_
_entity_poly.entity_id
_entity_poly.type
_entity_poly.pdbx_seq_one_letter_code
_entity_poly.pdbx_strand_id
1 'polypeptide(L)'
;MNTSLPLQHDFPKQALATLVGGISTFFAIVIVWVLGYQLIYAGRIFPGVSVAGVDISGLSPGDAAVKLSQTLSYPHTGKVLFRDGERVWVASPSELGMVFDPTASAMAAYNYGRKGGLFSALSGQISAGGLGVDVPPVVIFDQRVAYNYLQNISTQVNQSVVEASLRLEGTNVIAESGQYGRALNLDATLIYLGAQLQSFRDGEVQLV
;
A
#
# COMPACT_ATOMS: atom_id res chain seq x y z
N MET A 1 -30.66 -62.64 -46.30
CA MET A 1 -29.86 -61.47 -46.70
C MET A 1 -30.37 -60.29 -45.90
N ASN A 2 -29.57 -59.81 -44.93
CA ASN A 2 -29.52 -58.42 -44.42
C ASN A 2 -28.75 -58.42 -43.10
N THR A 3 -27.44 -58.25 -43.21
CA THR A 3 -26.54 -57.88 -42.11
C THR A 3 -26.44 -56.36 -42.09
N SER A 4 -27.10 -55.71 -41.14
CA SER A 4 -26.92 -54.29 -40.85
C SER A 4 -25.63 -54.09 -40.05
N LEU A 5 -24.69 -53.33 -40.61
CA LEU A 5 -23.51 -52.86 -39.90
C LEU A 5 -23.92 -51.88 -38.78
N PRO A 6 -23.44 -52.03 -37.53
CA PRO A 6 -23.57 -50.99 -36.55
C PRO A 6 -22.64 -49.82 -36.91
N LEU A 7 -23.21 -48.64 -37.14
CA LEU A 7 -22.49 -47.38 -37.15
C LEU A 7 -21.91 -47.15 -35.76
N GLN A 8 -20.67 -47.60 -35.56
CA GLN A 8 -19.90 -47.37 -34.36
C GLN A 8 -19.58 -45.88 -34.29
N HIS A 9 -20.51 -45.10 -33.72
CA HIS A 9 -20.27 -43.69 -33.43
C HIS A 9 -19.13 -43.63 -32.43
N ASP A 10 -18.00 -43.06 -32.86
CA ASP A 10 -16.88 -42.68 -32.00
C ASP A 10 -17.30 -41.49 -31.08
N PHE A 11 -18.34 -41.71 -30.28
CA PHE A 11 -18.88 -40.79 -29.26
C PHE A 11 -17.79 -40.08 -28.44
N PRO A 12 -16.73 -40.75 -27.94
CA PRO A 12 -15.69 -40.06 -27.18
C PRO A 12 -14.88 -39.08 -28.03
N LYS A 13 -14.67 -39.34 -29.32
CA LYS A 13 -13.92 -38.42 -30.21
C LYS A 13 -14.76 -37.19 -30.58
N GLN A 14 -16.06 -37.37 -30.81
CA GLN A 14 -16.99 -36.27 -31.09
C GLN A 14 -17.21 -35.38 -29.87
N ALA A 15 -17.36 -35.96 -28.67
CA ALA A 15 -17.46 -35.20 -27.42
C ALA A 15 -16.17 -34.44 -27.10
N LEU A 16 -15.00 -35.03 -27.37
CA LEU A 16 -13.72 -34.34 -27.20
C LEU A 16 -13.58 -33.18 -28.20
N ALA A 17 -13.98 -33.37 -29.45
CA ALA A 17 -13.90 -32.34 -30.48
C ALA A 17 -14.81 -31.12 -30.19
N THR A 18 -16.04 -31.35 -29.71
CA THR A 18 -16.95 -30.26 -29.32
C THR A 18 -16.44 -29.50 -28.10
N LEU A 19 -15.87 -30.21 -27.12
CA LEU A 19 -15.27 -29.60 -25.93
C LEU A 19 -14.05 -28.74 -26.29
N VAL A 20 -13.15 -29.23 -27.15
CA VAL A 20 -11.99 -28.47 -27.64
C VAL A 20 -12.42 -27.27 -28.48
N GLY A 21 -13.41 -27.44 -29.36
CA GLY A 21 -13.95 -26.33 -30.15
C GLY A 21 -14.58 -25.24 -29.29
N GLY A 22 -15.35 -25.63 -28.28
CA GLY A 22 -15.95 -24.72 -27.29
C GLY A 22 -14.90 -23.95 -26.50
N ILE A 23 -13.89 -24.64 -25.97
CA ILE A 23 -12.77 -24.02 -25.25
C ILE A 23 -12.01 -23.04 -26.17
N SER A 24 -11.71 -23.44 -27.40
CA SER A 24 -10.98 -22.60 -28.35
C SER A 24 -11.76 -21.32 -28.69
N THR A 25 -13.08 -21.45 -28.89
CA THR A 25 -13.97 -20.31 -29.17
C THR A 25 -14.07 -19.38 -27.97
N PHE A 26 -14.18 -19.94 -26.76
CA PHE A 26 -14.18 -19.17 -25.53
C PHE A 26 -12.90 -18.33 -25.38
N PHE A 27 -11.72 -18.93 -25.57
CA PHE A 27 -10.45 -18.20 -25.52
C PHE A 27 -10.35 -17.14 -26.61
N ALA A 28 -10.82 -17.41 -27.83
CA ALA A 28 -10.84 -16.41 -28.89
C ALA A 28 -11.69 -15.18 -28.51
N ILE A 29 -12.87 -15.40 -27.92
CA ILE A 29 -13.74 -14.31 -27.43
C ILE A 29 -13.05 -13.52 -26.32
N VAL A 30 -12.45 -14.19 -25.35
CA VAL A 30 -11.72 -13.53 -24.25
C VAL A 30 -10.56 -12.69 -24.77
N ILE A 31 -9.79 -13.21 -25.74
CA ILE A 31 -8.68 -12.47 -26.35
C ILE A 31 -9.20 -11.21 -27.06
N VAL A 32 -10.24 -11.35 -27.89
CA VAL A 32 -10.84 -10.20 -28.60
C VAL A 32 -11.35 -9.16 -27.61
N TRP A 33 -12.02 -9.60 -26.53
CA TRP A 33 -12.50 -8.71 -25.49
C TRP A 33 -11.36 -7.94 -24.81
N VAL A 34 -10.34 -8.65 -24.33
CA VAL A 34 -9.22 -8.04 -23.60
C VAL A 34 -8.46 -7.06 -24.50
N LEU A 35 -8.18 -7.43 -25.75
CA LEU A 35 -7.48 -6.57 -26.70
C LEU A 35 -8.34 -5.36 -27.09
N GLY A 36 -9.63 -5.56 -27.36
CA GLY A 36 -10.57 -4.47 -27.67
C GLY A 36 -10.65 -3.45 -26.55
N TYR A 37 -10.77 -3.92 -25.30
CA TYR A 37 -10.80 -3.05 -24.13
C TYR A 37 -9.47 -2.30 -23.93
N GLN A 38 -8.32 -2.96 -24.12
CA GLN A 38 -7.02 -2.31 -24.04
C GLN A 38 -6.83 -1.22 -25.11
N LEU A 39 -7.35 -1.44 -26.33
CA LEU A 39 -7.30 -0.46 -27.42
C LEU A 39 -8.20 0.75 -27.16
N ILE A 40 -9.42 0.53 -26.67
CA ILE A 40 -10.37 1.63 -26.34
C ILE A 40 -9.77 2.56 -25.28
N TYR A 41 -9.08 1.99 -24.29
CA TYR A 41 -8.43 2.76 -23.22
C TYR A 41 -6.91 2.86 -23.42
N ALA A 42 -6.44 2.84 -24.66
CA ALA A 42 -5.04 3.09 -24.96
C ALA A 42 -4.67 4.51 -24.51
N GLY A 43 -3.61 4.63 -23.70
CA GLY A 43 -3.16 5.91 -23.17
C GLY A 43 -4.05 6.54 -22.08
N ARG A 44 -5.07 5.83 -21.59
CA ARG A 44 -5.96 6.29 -20.51
C ARG A 44 -6.03 5.28 -19.37
N ILE A 45 -6.17 5.72 -18.13
CA ILE A 45 -6.38 4.83 -16.99
C ILE A 45 -7.77 4.16 -17.13
N PHE A 46 -7.87 2.89 -16.76
CA PHE A 46 -9.13 2.16 -16.87
C PHE A 46 -10.22 2.79 -15.97
N PRO A 47 -11.50 2.71 -16.36
CA PRO A 47 -12.60 3.21 -15.56
C PRO A 47 -12.71 2.45 -14.24
N GLY A 48 -13.05 3.17 -13.17
CA GLY A 48 -13.16 2.68 -11.81
C GLY A 48 -11.82 2.54 -11.08
N VAL A 49 -10.73 3.11 -11.60
CA VAL A 49 -9.43 3.12 -10.90
C VAL A 49 -9.26 4.43 -10.13
N SER A 50 -9.03 4.31 -8.82
CA SER A 50 -8.63 5.40 -7.94
C SER A 50 -7.24 5.18 -7.37
N VAL A 51 -6.63 6.24 -6.83
CA VAL A 51 -5.42 6.17 -6.01
C VAL A 51 -5.67 6.94 -4.72
N ALA A 52 -5.53 6.25 -3.58
CA ALA A 52 -5.82 6.80 -2.26
C ALA A 52 -7.20 7.50 -2.19
N GLY A 53 -8.21 6.88 -2.82
CA GLY A 53 -9.58 7.40 -2.90
C GLY A 53 -9.81 8.52 -3.92
N VAL A 54 -8.77 9.01 -4.62
CA VAL A 54 -8.92 9.98 -5.71
C VAL A 54 -9.18 9.25 -7.01
N ASP A 55 -10.38 9.42 -7.56
CA ASP A 55 -10.74 8.85 -8.87
C ASP A 55 -9.90 9.48 -10.00
N ILE A 56 -9.20 8.64 -10.76
CA ILE A 56 -8.36 9.03 -11.91
C ILE A 56 -8.78 8.29 -13.19
N SER A 57 -9.97 7.70 -13.17
CA SER A 57 -10.57 6.98 -14.29
C SER A 57 -10.58 7.77 -15.58
N GLY A 58 -10.16 7.14 -16.68
CA GLY A 58 -10.21 7.73 -18.02
C GLY A 58 -9.20 8.84 -18.30
N LEU A 59 -8.43 9.28 -17.30
CA LEU A 59 -7.38 10.29 -17.47
C LEU A 59 -6.14 9.69 -18.12
N SER A 60 -5.35 10.51 -18.82
CA SER A 60 -4.00 10.12 -19.20
C SER A 60 -3.10 10.00 -17.96
N PRO A 61 -2.01 9.22 -17.97
CA PRO A 61 -1.08 9.18 -16.84
C PRO A 61 -0.54 10.56 -16.44
N GLY A 62 -0.36 11.47 -17.41
CA GLY A 62 0.06 12.85 -17.15
C GLY A 62 -1.01 13.65 -16.42
N ASP A 63 -2.24 13.65 -16.93
CA ASP A 63 -3.36 14.39 -16.30
C ASP A 63 -3.71 13.81 -14.92
N ALA A 64 -3.62 12.49 -14.78
CA ALA A 64 -3.79 11.81 -13.50
C ALA A 64 -2.72 12.24 -12.49
N ALA A 65 -1.44 12.32 -12.89
CA ALA A 65 -0.37 12.79 -12.01
C ALA A 65 -0.63 14.23 -11.54
N VAL A 66 -1.09 15.12 -12.43
CA VAL A 66 -1.48 16.49 -12.06
C VAL A 66 -2.64 16.48 -11.06
N LYS A 67 -3.72 15.72 -11.34
CA LYS A 67 -4.87 15.62 -10.44
C LYS A 67 -4.49 15.09 -9.06
N LEU A 68 -3.65 14.05 -9.02
CA LEU A 68 -3.15 13.47 -7.78
C LEU A 68 -2.33 14.48 -6.98
N SER A 69 -1.42 15.22 -7.64
CA SER A 69 -0.60 16.24 -6.97
C SER A 69 -1.42 17.38 -6.37
N GLN A 70 -2.56 17.71 -6.98
CA GLN A 70 -3.45 18.78 -6.52
C GLN A 70 -4.41 18.33 -5.42
N THR A 71 -4.79 17.05 -5.42
CA THR A 71 -5.85 16.54 -4.54
C THR A 71 -5.30 15.85 -3.30
N LEU A 72 -4.16 15.14 -3.42
CA LEU A 72 -3.58 14.41 -2.30
C LEU A 72 -2.69 15.32 -1.46
N SER A 73 -3.27 15.86 -0.39
CA SER A 73 -2.56 16.70 0.57
C SER A 73 -1.96 15.92 1.74
N TYR A 74 -2.33 14.65 1.94
CA TYR A 74 -1.94 13.85 3.10
C TYR A 74 -0.44 13.87 3.44
N PRO A 75 0.51 13.79 2.49
CA PRO A 75 1.92 13.92 2.81
C PRO A 75 2.28 15.20 3.58
N HIS A 76 1.53 16.28 3.35
CA HIS A 76 1.75 17.59 3.95
C HIS A 76 0.79 17.92 5.10
N THR A 77 -0.47 17.49 5.01
CA THR A 77 -1.53 17.84 5.98
C THR A 77 -1.87 16.72 6.94
N GLY A 78 -1.43 15.49 6.64
CA GLY A 78 -1.63 14.33 7.49
C GLY A 78 -0.93 14.51 8.84
N LYS A 79 -1.38 13.74 9.82
CA LYS A 79 -0.89 13.84 11.19
C LYS A 79 -0.46 12.48 11.70
N VAL A 80 0.82 12.37 12.00
CA VAL A 80 1.39 11.26 12.75
C VAL A 80 1.66 11.75 14.15
N LEU A 81 1.05 11.07 15.13
CA LEU A 81 1.18 11.41 16.54
C LEU A 81 2.15 10.44 17.21
N PHE A 82 3.08 10.98 17.99
CA PHE A 82 3.90 10.20 18.92
C PHE A 82 3.48 10.57 20.33
N ARG A 83 3.31 9.58 21.21
CA ARG A 83 2.91 9.81 22.60
C ARG A 83 3.85 9.13 23.58
N ASP A 84 4.22 9.85 24.63
CA ASP A 84 4.89 9.32 25.81
C ASP A 84 4.27 9.93 27.08
N GLY A 85 3.39 9.17 27.73
CA GLY A 85 2.58 9.69 28.84
C GLY A 85 1.71 10.88 28.41
N GLU A 86 1.93 12.04 29.05
CA GLU A 86 1.22 13.29 28.72
C GLU A 86 1.86 14.07 27.55
N ARG A 87 3.08 13.70 27.13
CA ARG A 87 3.78 14.40 26.05
C ARG A 87 3.32 13.86 24.70
N VAL A 88 3.01 14.78 23.78
CA VAL A 88 2.56 14.46 22.43
C VAL A 88 3.36 15.28 21.43
N TRP A 89 3.90 14.60 20.42
CA TRP A 89 4.53 15.22 19.25
C TRP A 89 3.66 14.92 18.04
N VAL A 90 3.44 15.94 17.21
CA VAL A 90 2.67 15.80 15.96
C VAL A 90 3.59 16.20 14.82
N ALA A 91 3.70 15.36 13.81
CA ALA A 91 4.44 15.63 12.59
C ALA A 91 3.61 15.26 11.37
N SER A 92 3.83 15.99 10.28
CA SER A 92 3.36 15.58 8.96
C SER A 92 4.19 14.41 8.42
N PRO A 93 3.62 13.55 7.57
CA PRO A 93 4.38 12.52 6.89
C PRO A 93 5.63 13.04 6.17
N SER A 94 5.56 14.24 5.58
CA SER A 94 6.69 14.85 4.87
C SER A 94 7.84 15.26 5.80
N GLU A 95 7.55 15.74 7.00
CA GLU A 95 8.57 16.01 8.03
C GLU A 95 9.23 14.71 8.53
N LEU A 96 8.55 13.58 8.37
CA LEU A 96 9.05 12.25 8.69
C LEU A 96 9.73 11.57 7.49
N GLY A 97 9.91 12.27 6.37
CA GLY A 97 10.63 11.75 5.20
C GLY A 97 9.76 10.99 4.20
N MET A 98 8.43 11.02 4.32
CA MET A 98 7.55 10.55 3.24
C MET A 98 7.53 11.54 2.08
N VAL A 99 7.79 11.05 0.88
CA VAL A 99 7.62 11.78 -0.38
C VAL A 99 6.63 11.02 -1.24
N PHE A 100 5.54 11.66 -1.61
CA PHE A 100 4.59 11.11 -2.56
C PHE A 100 5.09 11.34 -3.99
N ASP A 101 5.02 10.30 -4.84
CA ASP A 101 5.33 10.41 -6.26
C ASP A 101 4.02 10.29 -7.08
N PRO A 102 3.42 11.42 -7.50
CA PRO A 102 2.21 11.42 -8.33
C PRO A 102 2.41 10.73 -9.68
N THR A 103 3.61 10.83 -10.26
CA THR A 103 3.89 10.29 -11.59
C THR A 103 4.01 8.78 -11.53
N ALA A 104 4.77 8.25 -10.58
CA ALA A 104 4.88 6.81 -10.38
C ALA A 104 3.53 6.20 -9.98
N SER A 105 2.73 6.90 -9.16
CA SER A 105 1.38 6.47 -8.77
C SER A 105 0.43 6.39 -9.96
N ALA A 106 0.40 7.43 -10.81
CA ALA A 106 -0.40 7.43 -12.03
C ALA A 106 0.04 6.32 -13.00
N MET A 107 1.34 6.07 -13.11
CA MET A 107 1.87 4.97 -13.92
C MET A 107 1.53 3.59 -13.34
N ALA A 108 1.53 3.43 -12.02
CA ALA A 108 1.10 2.19 -11.37
C ALA A 108 -0.38 1.92 -11.65
N ALA A 109 -1.23 2.94 -11.50
CA ALA A 109 -2.66 2.87 -11.82
C ALA A 109 -2.91 2.60 -13.32
N TYR A 110 -2.16 3.22 -14.22
CA TYR A 110 -2.23 2.91 -15.65
C TYR A 110 -1.84 1.46 -15.94
N ASN A 111 -0.82 0.94 -15.27
CA ASN A 111 -0.38 -0.45 -15.48
C ASN A 111 -1.31 -1.49 -14.83
N TYR A 112 -2.21 -1.07 -13.93
CA TYR A 112 -3.19 -1.93 -13.29
C TYR A 112 -4.09 -2.59 -14.33
N GLY A 113 -4.21 -3.93 -14.29
CA GLY A 113 -4.95 -4.71 -15.28
C GLY A 113 -4.34 -4.69 -16.70
N ARG A 114 -3.14 -4.14 -16.90
CA ARG A 114 -2.41 -4.21 -18.18
C ARG A 114 -1.18 -5.11 -18.12
N LYS A 115 -0.62 -5.31 -16.92
CA LYS A 115 0.52 -6.21 -16.66
C LYS A 115 0.06 -7.54 -16.04
N GLY A 116 0.78 -8.64 -16.29
CA GLY A 116 0.51 -9.96 -15.69
C GLY A 116 -0.25 -10.96 -16.58
N GLY A 117 -0.34 -10.72 -17.89
CA GLY A 117 -0.96 -11.65 -18.85
C GLY A 117 -2.49 -11.55 -18.95
N LEU A 118 -3.09 -12.47 -19.71
CA LEU A 118 -4.51 -12.43 -20.10
C LEU A 118 -5.46 -12.50 -18.89
N PHE A 119 -5.14 -13.33 -17.89
CA PHE A 119 -5.97 -13.51 -16.70
C PHE A 119 -5.96 -12.29 -15.78
N SER A 120 -4.78 -11.69 -15.53
CA SER A 120 -4.64 -10.43 -14.77
C SER A 120 -5.37 -9.27 -15.46
N ALA A 121 -5.29 -9.23 -16.80
CA ALA A 121 -5.98 -8.22 -17.57
C ALA A 121 -7.50 -8.36 -17.44
N LEU A 122 -8.03 -9.57 -17.58
CA LEU A 122 -9.45 -9.83 -17.43
C LEU A 122 -9.95 -9.52 -16.01
N SER A 123 -9.25 -9.98 -14.96
CA SER A 123 -9.64 -9.70 -13.59
C SER A 123 -9.57 -8.21 -13.25
N GLY A 124 -8.55 -7.51 -13.75
CA GLY A 124 -8.40 -6.07 -13.57
C GLY A 124 -9.53 -5.29 -14.25
N GLN A 125 -9.91 -5.68 -15.46
CA GLN A 125 -11.03 -5.06 -16.20
C GLN A 125 -12.37 -5.26 -15.50
N ILE A 126 -12.65 -6.48 -15.01
CA ILE A 126 -13.89 -6.79 -14.29
C ILE A 126 -13.96 -6.03 -12.96
N SER A 127 -12.86 -6.01 -12.20
CA SER A 127 -12.80 -5.36 -10.89
C SER A 127 -12.99 -3.84 -11.01
N ALA A 128 -12.29 -3.23 -11.97
CA ALA A 128 -12.37 -1.80 -12.21
C ALA A 128 -13.77 -1.39 -12.73
N GLY A 129 -14.35 -2.15 -13.66
CA GLY A 129 -15.69 -1.84 -14.21
C GLY A 129 -16.88 -2.07 -13.26
N GLY A 130 -16.72 -2.91 -12.22
CA GLY A 130 -17.82 -3.29 -11.32
C GLY A 130 -17.77 -2.63 -9.94
N LEU A 131 -16.72 -2.90 -9.18
CA LEU A 131 -16.57 -2.46 -7.77
C LEU A 131 -15.70 -1.21 -7.62
N GLY A 132 -14.97 -0.86 -8.68
CA GLY A 132 -13.84 0.05 -8.60
C GLY A 132 -12.65 -0.60 -7.88
N VAL A 133 -11.47 -0.01 -8.07
CA VAL A 133 -10.25 -0.46 -7.42
C VAL A 133 -9.44 0.74 -6.96
N ASP A 134 -8.97 0.67 -5.73
CA ASP A 134 -8.06 1.68 -5.17
C ASP A 134 -6.63 1.15 -5.22
N VAL A 135 -5.83 1.74 -6.10
CA VAL A 135 -4.42 1.39 -6.27
C VAL A 135 -3.61 2.13 -5.19
N PRO A 136 -2.75 1.43 -4.44
CA PRO A 136 -1.91 2.08 -3.44
C PRO A 136 -1.04 3.18 -4.04
N PRO A 137 -0.95 4.37 -3.41
CA PRO A 137 -0.06 5.43 -3.85
C PRO A 137 1.40 4.97 -3.74
N VAL A 138 2.22 5.39 -4.71
CA VAL A 138 3.66 5.18 -4.67
C VAL A 138 4.29 6.28 -3.82
N VAL A 139 4.95 5.85 -2.75
CA VAL A 139 5.65 6.73 -1.81
C VAL A 139 7.10 6.30 -1.67
N ILE A 140 7.98 7.29 -1.48
CA ILE A 140 9.38 7.12 -1.14
C ILE A 140 9.53 7.49 0.33
N PHE A 141 10.20 6.67 1.12
CA PHE A 141 10.43 6.92 2.54
C PHE A 141 11.92 7.11 2.81
N ASP A 142 12.32 8.35 3.12
CA ASP A 142 13.67 8.65 3.58
C ASP A 142 13.79 8.37 5.09
N GLN A 143 14.23 7.16 5.41
CA GLN A 143 14.43 6.71 6.79
C GLN A 143 15.40 7.61 7.57
N ARG A 144 16.31 8.33 6.92
CA ARG A 144 17.28 9.20 7.61
C ARG A 144 16.60 10.41 8.22
N VAL A 145 15.60 10.96 7.52
CA VAL A 145 14.80 12.09 8.01
C VAL A 145 13.98 11.65 9.23
N ALA A 146 13.29 10.50 9.11
CA ALA A 146 12.56 9.90 10.23
C ALA A 146 13.47 9.62 11.43
N TYR A 147 14.66 9.06 11.20
CA TYR A 147 15.63 8.75 12.24
C TYR A 147 16.05 10.01 13.00
N ASN A 148 16.40 11.09 12.28
CA ASN A 148 16.77 12.36 12.89
C ASN A 148 15.62 12.98 13.70
N TYR A 149 14.38 12.86 13.22
CA TYR A 149 13.21 13.31 13.97
C TYR A 149 13.04 12.53 15.29
N LEU A 150 13.10 11.19 15.23
CA LEU A 150 13.00 10.34 16.42
C LEU A 150 14.18 10.53 17.38
N GLN A 151 15.38 10.83 16.86
CA GLN A 151 16.54 11.18 17.69
C GLN A 151 16.26 12.44 18.52
N ASN A 152 15.60 13.46 17.96
CA ASN A 152 15.20 14.67 18.69
C ASN A 152 14.10 14.40 19.73
N ILE A 153 13.23 13.41 19.52
CA ILE A 153 12.29 12.95 20.55
C ILE A 153 13.06 12.22 21.65
N SER A 154 14.03 11.36 21.29
CA SER A 154 14.81 10.58 22.25
C SER A 154 15.53 11.46 23.28
N THR A 155 16.04 12.63 22.90
CA THR A 155 16.69 13.56 23.84
C THR A 155 15.74 14.13 24.89
N GLN A 156 14.43 14.09 24.64
CA GLN A 156 13.39 14.58 25.55
C GLN A 156 12.82 13.47 26.43
N VAL A 157 12.74 12.22 25.92
CA VAL A 157 12.11 11.08 26.62
C VAL A 157 13.11 10.17 27.33
N ASN A 158 14.39 10.18 26.92
CA ASN A 158 15.40 9.32 27.52
C ASN A 158 15.69 9.77 28.95
N GLN A 159 15.72 8.80 29.86
CA GLN A 159 16.03 8.99 31.26
C GLN A 159 17.29 8.21 31.60
N SER A 160 18.27 8.88 32.19
CA SER A 160 19.46 8.22 32.72
C SER A 160 19.10 7.41 33.96
N VAL A 161 19.76 6.26 34.14
CA VAL A 161 19.69 5.52 35.39
C VAL A 161 20.34 6.33 36.52
N VAL A 162 19.67 6.38 37.67
CA VAL A 162 20.22 6.96 38.91
C VAL A 162 20.19 5.86 39.96
N GLU A 163 21.36 5.50 40.48
CA GLU A 163 21.45 4.48 41.52
C GLU A 163 20.91 5.01 42.86
N ALA A 164 20.22 4.15 43.61
CA ALA A 164 19.77 4.50 44.95
C ALA A 164 20.98 4.70 45.87
N SER A 165 20.97 5.76 46.67
CA SER A 165 22.10 6.10 47.55
C SER A 165 21.62 6.40 48.97
N LEU A 166 22.50 6.20 49.94
CA LEU A 166 22.23 6.55 51.34
C LEU A 166 23.13 7.74 51.70
N ARG A 167 22.51 8.85 52.10
CA ARG A 167 23.21 10.07 52.51
C ARG A 167 23.06 10.27 54.02
N LEU A 168 24.15 10.63 54.69
CA LEU A 168 24.16 10.93 56.12
C LEU A 168 24.09 12.45 56.33
N GLU A 169 23.07 12.92 57.04
CA GLU A 169 22.98 14.29 57.55
C GLU A 169 23.02 14.26 59.08
N GLY A 170 24.22 14.48 59.65
CA GLY A 170 24.47 14.32 61.08
C GLY A 170 24.36 12.84 61.50
N THR A 171 23.39 12.52 62.36
CA THR A 171 23.06 11.14 62.77
C THR A 171 21.88 10.55 61.99
N ASN A 172 21.26 11.31 61.08
CA ASN A 172 20.13 10.83 60.29
C ASN A 172 20.60 10.23 58.97
N VAL A 173 20.12 9.01 58.67
CA VAL A 173 20.30 8.36 57.37
C VAL A 173 19.11 8.72 56.48
N ILE A 174 19.38 9.42 55.38
CA ILE A 174 18.38 9.75 54.36
C ILE A 174 18.61 8.81 53.17
N ALA A 175 17.57 8.08 52.78
CA ALA A 175 17.60 7.26 51.59
C ALA A 175 17.17 8.10 50.38
N GLU A 176 18.05 8.22 49.40
CA GLU A 176 17.75 8.80 48.10
C GLU A 176 17.31 7.67 47.16
N SER A 177 16.06 7.71 46.74
CA SER A 177 15.50 6.73 45.81
C SER A 177 16.21 6.81 44.45
N GLY A 178 16.59 5.65 43.92
CA GLY A 178 17.08 5.54 42.55
C GLY A 178 15.98 5.73 41.51
N GLN A 179 16.39 5.88 40.25
CA GLN A 179 15.53 6.01 39.08
C GLN A 179 15.95 5.02 38.00
N TYR A 180 14.98 4.25 37.47
CA TYR A 180 15.23 3.37 36.33
C TYR A 180 15.53 4.17 35.07
N GLY A 181 16.57 3.75 34.34
CA GLY A 181 16.87 4.33 33.03
C GLY A 181 15.86 3.88 31.96
N ARG A 182 15.59 4.75 31.00
CA ARG A 182 14.76 4.44 29.82
C ARG A 182 15.39 5.08 28.60
N ALA A 183 15.48 4.32 27.51
CA ALA A 183 15.94 4.82 26.23
C ALA A 183 14.97 4.40 25.12
N LEU A 184 14.66 5.34 24.23
CA LEU A 184 13.86 5.10 23.04
C LEU A 184 14.58 4.14 22.09
N ASN A 185 13.91 3.07 21.68
CA ASN A 185 14.35 2.17 20.64
C ASN A 185 13.98 2.76 19.27
N LEU A 186 14.94 3.45 18.67
CA LEU A 186 14.77 4.13 17.37
C LEU A 186 14.42 3.15 16.25
N ASP A 187 15.09 2.01 16.18
CA ASP A 187 14.90 1.03 15.10
C ASP A 187 13.50 0.41 15.14
N ALA A 188 13.04 0.02 16.34
CA ALA A 188 11.70 -0.53 16.52
C ALA A 188 10.62 0.54 16.22
N THR A 189 10.83 1.76 16.69
CA THR A 189 9.91 2.88 16.43
C THR A 189 9.85 3.22 14.94
N LEU A 190 10.98 3.16 14.23
CA LEU A 190 11.03 3.37 12.78
C LEU A 190 10.21 2.34 11.99
N ILE A 191 10.19 1.08 12.43
CA ILE A 191 9.37 0.04 11.80
C ILE A 191 7.88 0.37 11.94
N TYR A 192 7.44 0.75 13.14
CA TYR A 192 6.04 1.15 13.39
C TYR A 192 5.67 2.40 12.60
N LEU A 193 6.57 3.38 12.54
CA LEU A 193 6.38 4.58 11.74
C LEU A 193 6.24 4.24 10.25
N GLY A 194 7.12 3.40 9.71
CA GLY A 194 7.06 2.98 8.31
C GLY A 194 5.72 2.32 7.95
N ALA A 195 5.22 1.44 8.82
CA ALA A 195 3.91 0.80 8.64
C ALA A 195 2.76 1.80 8.70
N GLN A 196 2.79 2.75 9.65
CA GLN A 196 1.78 3.80 9.76
C GLN A 196 1.74 4.68 8.50
N LEU A 197 2.91 5.09 8.01
CA LEU A 197 3.07 5.90 6.81
C LEU A 197 2.54 5.17 5.56
N GLN A 198 2.78 3.86 5.43
CA GLN A 198 2.25 3.06 4.32
C GLN A 198 0.72 2.97 4.31
N SER A 199 0.05 3.13 5.45
CA SER A 199 -1.41 3.14 5.52
C SER A 199 -2.04 4.38 4.86
N PHE A 200 -1.24 5.42 4.62
CA PHE A 200 -1.67 6.70 4.04
C PHE A 200 -2.83 7.35 4.82
N ARG A 201 -2.84 7.19 6.15
CA ARG A 201 -3.87 7.68 7.07
C ARG A 201 -3.26 8.26 8.34
N ASP A 202 -3.98 9.17 8.97
CA ASP A 202 -3.57 9.71 10.27
C ASP A 202 -3.53 8.59 11.32
N GLY A 203 -2.60 8.68 12.26
CA GLY A 203 -2.49 7.68 13.31
C GLY A 203 -1.41 7.95 14.33
N GLU A 204 -1.43 7.12 15.37
CA GLU A 204 -0.50 7.18 16.50
C GLU A 204 0.58 6.12 16.33
N VAL A 205 1.85 6.53 16.44
CA VAL A 205 3.01 5.65 16.46
C VAL A 205 3.51 5.55 17.89
N GLN A 206 3.57 4.32 18.40
CA GLN A 206 4.04 4.06 19.75
C GLN A 206 5.56 4.22 19.83
N LEU A 207 6.00 4.98 20.84
CA LEU A 207 7.40 5.12 21.23
C LEU A 207 7.77 3.95 22.14
N VAL A 208 8.62 3.04 21.65
CA VAL A 208 9.05 1.82 22.36
C VAL A 208 10.44 1.95 22.93
#